data_AF-A0A9P1D4K9-F1
#
_entry.id   AF-A0A9P1D4K9-F1
#
_cell.length_a   1.000
_cell.length_b   1.000
_cell.length_c   1.000
_cell.angle_alpha   90.00
_cell.angle_beta   90.00
_cell.angle_gamma   90.00
#
_symmetry.space_group_name_H-M   'P 1'
#
loop_
_entity.id
_entity.type
_entity.pdbx_description
1 polymer ?
#
loop_
_entity_poly.entity_id
_entity_poly.type
_entity_poly.pdbx_seq_one_letter_code
_entity_poly.pdbx_strand_id
1 'polypeptide(L)'
;MEFGPRGHASAKRKDETEVSAAKRSKVCTGAFARLHPCGIPLKEESDGEAETVQDTEDIDTWAELYFFGAHQDHQVHFVQVQSVQFSGQDKGMVFLSKPEREKLVTMPDCLLSEIGLRFPHDLGLKARVIHFFERYTQQNQHRDHYVQTRNFSDGRGTWYRSELVTPSLDGRVFVGQNQTSRGKAEESAYQAFFQDPQVITITEWIPPPARKVRRWVNCQLRGWKGDLIARDINVSLVVEEAKQELFSQLRDGGCRLAQWDGNA
;
A
#
# COMPACT_ATOMS: atom_id res chain seq x y z
N MET A 1 -21.96 69.01 -19.36
CA MET A 1 -21.02 69.63 -20.31
C MET A 1 -20.18 70.60 -19.50
N GLU A 2 -18.87 70.36 -19.40
CA GLU A 2 -17.82 71.39 -19.34
C GLU A 2 -16.47 70.70 -19.17
N PHE A 3 -15.57 70.99 -20.11
CA PHE A 3 -14.16 70.62 -20.12
C PHE A 3 -13.38 71.62 -19.25
N GLY A 4 -12.34 71.17 -18.54
CA GLY A 4 -11.37 72.08 -17.91
C GLY A 4 -10.12 71.35 -17.39
N PRO A 5 -8.95 71.99 -17.34
CA PRO A 5 -7.78 71.45 -18.05
C PRO A 5 -6.51 71.19 -17.21
N ARG A 6 -5.57 70.49 -17.87
CA ARG A 6 -4.09 70.56 -17.85
C ARG A 6 -3.39 71.24 -16.65
N GLY A 7 -2.47 70.51 -16.04
CA GLY A 7 -1.35 71.06 -15.25
C GLY A 7 -0.04 70.34 -15.61
N HIS A 8 0.90 71.09 -16.20
CA HIS A 8 2.25 70.68 -16.56
C HIS A 8 3.24 70.82 -15.38
N ALA A 9 4.26 69.96 -15.42
CA ALA A 9 5.68 70.22 -15.08
C ALA A 9 6.09 70.63 -13.64
N SER A 10 7.02 69.88 -13.06
CA SER A 10 8.41 70.37 -12.90
C SER A 10 9.31 69.34 -12.22
N ALA A 11 10.50 69.20 -12.80
CA ALA A 11 11.64 68.48 -12.25
C ALA A 11 12.23 69.18 -11.02
N LYS A 12 12.83 68.40 -10.11
CA LYS A 12 13.98 68.85 -9.28
C LYS A 12 14.90 67.67 -8.99
N ARG A 13 16.16 67.86 -9.37
CA ARG A 13 17.36 67.08 -9.06
C ARG A 13 17.77 67.23 -7.58
N LYS A 14 18.79 66.43 -7.22
CA LYS A 14 19.80 66.60 -6.14
C LYS A 14 19.42 65.95 -4.81
N ASP A 15 20.29 65.27 -4.06
CA ASP A 15 21.76 65.18 -4.06
C ASP A 15 22.22 63.80 -3.56
N GLU A 16 23.46 63.47 -3.89
CA GLU A 16 24.26 62.37 -3.34
C GLU A 16 24.57 62.60 -1.86
N THR A 17 24.65 61.53 -1.06
CA THR A 17 25.51 61.51 0.13
C THR A 17 25.96 60.07 0.44
N GLU A 18 27.28 59.89 0.44
CA GLU A 18 28.00 58.68 0.79
C GLU A 18 27.98 58.37 2.31
N VAL A 19 28.56 57.20 2.63
CA VAL A 19 29.24 56.80 3.87
C VAL A 19 28.40 56.04 4.91
N SER A 20 28.59 54.72 4.96
CA SER A 20 29.46 54.10 5.98
C SER A 20 29.32 52.58 6.01
N ALA A 21 30.47 51.91 5.97
CA ALA A 21 30.61 50.50 6.27
C ALA A 21 30.54 50.25 7.77
N ALA A 22 29.74 49.27 8.20
CA ALA A 22 29.80 48.71 9.54
C ALA A 22 29.63 47.19 9.50
N LYS A 23 30.76 46.50 9.71
CA LYS A 23 30.87 45.08 10.04
C LYS A 23 29.99 44.75 11.26
N ARG A 24 29.16 43.70 11.16
CA ARG A 24 28.73 42.91 12.32
C ARG A 24 28.79 41.42 12.02
N SER A 25 29.74 40.80 12.73
CA SER A 25 29.87 39.38 13.01
C SER A 25 28.52 38.78 13.43
N LYS A 26 28.10 37.70 12.77
CA LYS A 26 27.03 36.82 13.25
C LYS A 26 27.65 35.50 13.72
N VAL A 27 27.57 35.36 15.04
CA VAL A 27 27.74 34.15 15.84
C VAL A 27 26.92 33.01 15.23
N CYS A 28 27.57 31.87 14.94
CA CYS A 28 26.90 30.62 14.63
C CYS A 28 26.40 29.98 15.93
N THR A 29 25.15 30.23 16.29
CA THR A 29 24.40 29.39 17.23
C THR A 29 23.80 28.22 16.46
N GLY A 30 24.13 27.01 16.91
CA GLY A 30 23.74 25.75 16.28
C GLY A 30 22.24 25.55 16.12
N ALA A 31 21.89 24.87 15.03
CA ALA A 31 20.64 24.16 14.88
C ALA A 31 20.96 22.67 14.74
N PHE A 32 20.54 21.90 15.76
CA PHE A 32 20.50 20.45 15.72
C PHE A 32 19.43 20.05 14.70
N ALA A 33 19.84 19.58 13.52
CA ALA A 33 18.92 19.00 12.56
C ALA A 33 18.46 17.63 13.09
N ARG A 34 17.17 17.52 13.43
CA ARG A 34 16.51 16.23 13.67
C ARG A 34 16.36 15.51 12.33
N LEU A 35 17.06 14.40 12.18
CA LEU A 35 16.91 13.48 11.06
C LEU A 35 15.58 12.73 11.17
N HIS A 36 14.82 12.70 10.07
CA HIS A 36 13.71 11.77 9.86
C HIS A 36 14.27 10.37 9.56
N PRO A 37 13.65 9.27 10.02
CA PRO A 37 14.20 7.90 9.90
C PRO A 37 14.23 7.34 8.47
N CYS A 38 13.75 8.09 7.48
CA CYS A 38 13.89 7.74 6.07
C CYS A 38 14.73 8.83 5.42
N GLY A 39 16.03 8.59 5.23
CA GLY A 39 17.01 9.53 4.69
C GLY A 39 16.74 9.97 3.25
N ILE A 40 15.70 10.79 3.07
CA ILE A 40 15.38 11.49 1.82
C ILE A 40 15.83 12.94 2.01
N PRO A 41 16.79 13.45 1.20
CA PRO A 41 17.10 14.87 1.22
C PRO A 41 15.90 15.66 0.71
N LEU A 42 15.37 16.58 1.52
CA LEU A 42 14.43 17.59 1.07
C LEU A 42 15.19 18.54 0.14
N LYS A 43 14.75 18.65 -1.12
CA LYS A 43 15.19 19.70 -2.04
C LYS A 43 14.74 21.04 -1.46
N GLU A 44 15.69 21.96 -1.29
CA GLU A 44 15.39 23.37 -1.05
C GLU A 44 14.71 23.93 -2.31
N GLU A 45 13.50 24.46 -2.14
CA GLU A 45 12.77 25.17 -3.18
C GLU A 45 13.47 26.52 -3.43
N SER A 46 14.01 26.69 -4.64
CA SER A 46 14.41 27.99 -5.18
C SER A 46 13.36 28.46 -6.18
N ASP A 47 12.78 29.64 -5.92
CA ASP A 47 11.84 30.31 -6.80
C ASP A 47 12.46 30.58 -8.18
N GLY A 48 11.86 30.03 -9.25
CA GLY A 48 12.31 30.31 -10.61
C GLY A 48 11.58 29.53 -11.71
N GLU A 49 10.66 30.23 -12.37
CA GLU A 49 10.14 30.04 -13.73
C GLU A 49 9.38 28.74 -14.08
N ALA A 50 8.12 28.95 -14.49
CA ALA A 50 7.19 27.92 -14.93
C ALA A 50 7.51 27.45 -16.35
N GLU A 51 8.13 26.28 -16.47
CA GLU A 51 8.02 25.45 -17.67
C GLU A 51 6.90 24.42 -17.47
N THR A 52 5.87 24.54 -18.29
CA THR A 52 4.85 23.51 -18.51
C THR A 52 5.49 22.24 -19.06
N VAL A 53 5.83 21.30 -18.17
CA VAL A 53 6.10 19.91 -18.52
C VAL A 53 4.75 19.19 -18.53
N GLN A 54 4.33 18.76 -19.72
CA GLN A 54 3.27 17.78 -19.86
C GLN A 54 3.81 16.44 -19.38
N ASP A 55 3.63 16.14 -18.09
CA ASP A 55 3.75 14.78 -17.58
C ASP A 55 2.57 13.96 -18.13
N THR A 56 2.81 13.27 -19.23
CA THR A 56 1.99 12.13 -19.63
C THR A 56 2.17 11.05 -18.57
N GLU A 57 1.25 11.00 -17.61
CA GLU A 57 1.06 9.84 -16.75
C GLU A 57 0.75 8.64 -17.66
N ASP A 58 1.76 7.82 -17.92
CA ASP A 58 1.59 6.45 -18.39
C ASP A 58 0.80 5.70 -17.30
N ILE A 59 -0.52 5.77 -17.42
CA ILE A 59 -1.48 4.89 -16.74
C ILE A 59 -1.32 3.53 -17.41
N ASP A 60 -0.26 2.86 -16.99
CA ASP A 60 0.07 1.49 -17.33
C ASP A 60 -0.99 0.59 -16.66
N THR A 61 -2.07 0.39 -17.41
CA THR A 61 -3.22 -0.44 -17.07
C THR A 61 -2.81 -1.91 -17.19
N TRP A 62 -2.00 -2.39 -16.25
CA TRP A 62 -1.63 -3.80 -16.20
C TRP A 62 -2.66 -4.57 -15.39
N ALA A 63 -3.57 -5.21 -16.11
CA ALA A 63 -4.32 -6.33 -15.59
C ALA A 63 -3.33 -7.38 -15.06
N GLU A 64 -3.20 -7.47 -13.74
CA GLU A 64 -2.45 -8.54 -13.09
C GLU A 64 -3.17 -9.87 -13.37
N LEU A 65 -2.73 -10.56 -14.42
CA LEU A 65 -3.03 -11.97 -14.62
C LEU A 65 -2.30 -12.76 -13.52
N TYR A 66 -2.95 -12.86 -12.36
CA TYR A 66 -2.65 -13.92 -11.39
C TYR A 66 -3.07 -15.25 -12.03
N PHE A 67 -2.14 -15.88 -12.75
CA PHE A 67 -2.26 -17.29 -13.09
C PHE A 67 -1.89 -18.11 -11.84
N PHE A 68 -2.83 -18.21 -10.90
CA PHE A 68 -2.93 -19.40 -10.05
C PHE A 68 -3.99 -20.27 -10.72
N GLY A 69 -3.55 -21.39 -11.29
CA GLY A 69 -4.44 -22.33 -11.98
C GLY A 69 -5.54 -22.80 -11.04
N ALA A 70 -6.75 -22.29 -11.25
CA ALA A 70 -7.96 -22.86 -10.68
C ALA A 70 -8.23 -24.19 -11.41
N HIS A 71 -7.72 -25.29 -10.85
CA HIS A 71 -8.15 -26.63 -11.22
C HIS A 71 -9.15 -27.12 -10.17
N GLN A 72 -10.43 -27.12 -10.55
CA GLN A 72 -11.43 -27.96 -9.90
C GLN A 72 -11.09 -29.41 -10.24
N ASP A 73 -10.65 -30.18 -9.26
CA ASP A 73 -11.15 -31.50 -8.91
C ASP A 73 -10.18 -32.22 -7.95
N HIS A 74 -10.76 -33.02 -7.07
CA HIS A 74 -10.13 -33.70 -5.94
C HIS A 74 -8.81 -34.42 -6.28
N GLN A 75 -7.70 -33.85 -5.82
CA GLN A 75 -6.58 -34.57 -5.20
C GLN A 75 -5.64 -33.56 -4.53
N VAL A 76 -5.34 -33.78 -3.25
CA VAL A 76 -4.33 -33.02 -2.51
C VAL A 76 -2.96 -33.38 -3.07
N HIS A 77 -2.58 -32.72 -4.17
CA HIS A 77 -1.19 -32.67 -4.58
C HIS A 77 -0.50 -31.65 -3.68
N PHE A 78 0.36 -32.14 -2.79
CA PHE A 78 1.45 -31.32 -2.28
C PHE A 78 2.10 -30.66 -3.51
N VAL A 79 2.02 -29.33 -3.60
CA VAL A 79 2.90 -28.58 -4.48
C VAL A 79 4.27 -28.65 -3.83
N GLN A 80 4.91 -29.81 -4.00
CA GLN A 80 6.35 -29.85 -4.08
C GLN A 80 6.68 -28.83 -5.17
N VAL A 81 7.41 -27.78 -4.79
CA VAL A 81 8.03 -26.86 -5.74
C VAL A 81 8.93 -27.74 -6.59
N GLN A 82 8.37 -28.32 -7.66
CA GLN A 82 9.14 -28.88 -8.73
C GLN A 82 9.85 -27.68 -9.31
N SER A 83 11.16 -27.62 -9.03
CA SER A 83 12.11 -26.79 -9.72
C SER A 83 11.69 -26.76 -11.19
N VAL A 84 11.23 -25.61 -11.67
CA VAL A 84 10.88 -25.42 -13.06
C VAL A 84 12.17 -25.63 -13.84
N GLN A 85 12.36 -26.84 -14.38
CA GLN A 85 13.45 -27.14 -15.28
C GLN A 85 13.08 -26.55 -16.64
N PHE A 86 13.43 -25.28 -16.83
CA PHE A 86 13.47 -24.67 -18.15
C PHE A 86 14.56 -25.39 -18.96
N SER A 87 14.14 -26.34 -19.80
CA SER A 87 15.00 -26.97 -20.79
C SER A 87 15.30 -25.95 -21.90
N GLY A 88 16.35 -25.16 -21.72
CA GLY A 88 16.75 -24.16 -22.70
C GLY A 88 17.90 -23.30 -22.21
N GLN A 89 19.11 -23.84 -22.36
CA GLN A 89 20.42 -23.22 -22.07
C GLN A 89 20.76 -23.06 -20.59
N ASP A 90 21.77 -23.82 -20.15
CA ASP A 90 22.54 -23.68 -18.91
C ASP A 90 23.22 -22.29 -18.82
N LYS A 91 22.42 -21.24 -18.70
CA LYS A 91 22.89 -20.01 -18.07
C LYS A 91 22.88 -20.30 -16.58
N GLY A 92 24.05 -20.65 -16.05
CA GLY A 92 24.23 -20.95 -14.64
C GLY A 92 23.50 -19.91 -13.81
N MET A 93 22.51 -20.34 -13.03
CA MET A 93 21.83 -19.46 -12.09
C MET A 93 22.88 -18.96 -11.10
N VAL A 94 23.48 -17.81 -11.39
CA VAL A 94 24.33 -17.12 -10.42
C VAL A 94 23.38 -16.53 -9.40
N PHE A 95 23.19 -17.27 -8.30
CA PHE A 95 22.40 -16.80 -7.17
C PHE A 95 23.07 -15.57 -6.54
N LEU A 96 22.27 -14.72 -5.89
CA LEU A 96 22.80 -13.72 -4.98
C LEU A 96 23.75 -14.41 -3.99
N SER A 97 24.84 -13.74 -3.64
CA SER A 97 25.67 -14.21 -2.53
C SER A 97 24.84 -14.22 -1.25
N LYS A 98 25.20 -15.09 -0.30
CA LYS A 98 24.55 -15.16 1.02
C LYS A 98 24.36 -13.78 1.69
N PRO A 99 25.38 -12.89 1.77
CA PRO A 99 25.20 -11.57 2.38
C PRO A 99 24.27 -10.64 1.58
N GLU A 100 24.27 -10.73 0.24
CA GLU A 100 23.34 -9.97 -0.61
C GLU A 100 21.90 -10.41 -0.37
N ARG A 101 21.67 -11.73 -0.30
CA ARG A 101 20.36 -12.30 0.03
C ARG A 101 19.93 -11.87 1.43
N GLU A 102 20.76 -12.08 2.45
CA GLU A 102 20.45 -11.69 3.83
C GLU A 102 20.06 -10.22 3.93
N LYS A 103 20.82 -9.31 3.33
CA LYS A 103 20.46 -7.88 3.34
C LYS A 103 19.11 -7.60 2.65
N LEU A 104 18.80 -8.34 1.59
CA LEU A 104 17.54 -8.20 0.85
C LEU A 104 16.36 -8.85 1.56
N VAL A 105 16.57 -9.79 2.48
CA VAL A 105 15.47 -10.45 3.21
C VAL A 105 15.47 -10.15 4.70
N THR A 106 16.33 -9.26 5.19
CA THR A 106 16.19 -8.67 6.51
C THR A 106 14.92 -7.83 6.57
N MET A 107 13.95 -8.26 7.39
CA MET A 107 12.69 -7.55 7.59
C MET A 107 12.95 -6.15 8.17
N PRO A 108 12.60 -5.07 7.45
CA PRO A 108 12.79 -3.71 7.93
C PRO A 108 11.66 -3.31 8.90
N ASP A 109 11.96 -2.39 9.83
CA ASP A 109 10.96 -1.82 10.75
C ASP A 109 9.76 -1.20 10.02
N CYS A 110 9.98 -0.68 8.80
CA CYS A 110 8.90 -0.09 7.99
C CYS A 110 7.93 -1.12 7.41
N LEU A 111 8.31 -2.39 7.25
CA LEU A 111 7.37 -3.46 6.91
C LEU A 111 6.72 -4.03 8.17
N LEU A 112 7.46 -4.12 9.28
CA LEU A 112 6.90 -4.56 10.56
C LEU A 112 5.80 -3.62 11.07
N SER A 113 5.96 -2.31 10.92
CA SER A 113 4.95 -1.33 11.33
C SER A 113 3.68 -1.34 10.49
N GLU A 114 3.70 -2.04 9.35
CA GLU A 114 2.58 -2.21 8.42
C GLU A 114 1.83 -3.54 8.61
N ILE A 115 2.28 -4.37 9.55
CA ILE A 115 1.53 -5.55 9.99
C ILE A 115 0.25 -5.08 10.69
N GLY A 116 -0.81 -5.82 10.42
CA GLY A 116 -2.15 -5.52 10.89
C GLY A 116 -2.88 -4.54 9.97
N LEU A 117 -4.18 -4.44 10.20
CA LEU A 117 -5.06 -3.55 9.46
C LEU A 117 -5.53 -2.42 10.38
N ARG A 118 -5.26 -1.19 9.95
CA ARG A 118 -5.69 0.02 10.65
C ARG A 118 -6.67 0.75 9.76
N PHE A 119 -7.87 0.96 10.27
CA PHE A 119 -8.91 1.68 9.56
C PHE A 119 -8.90 3.16 9.96
N PRO A 120 -9.00 4.09 9.01
CA PRO A 120 -9.35 5.47 9.30
C PRO A 120 -10.66 5.53 10.11
N HIS A 121 -10.76 6.47 11.05
CA HIS A 121 -11.92 6.59 11.94
C HIS A 121 -13.23 6.87 11.18
N ASP A 122 -13.13 7.58 10.07
CA ASP A 122 -14.20 8.00 9.17
C ASP A 122 -14.60 6.93 8.13
N LEU A 123 -13.81 5.87 7.98
CA LEU A 123 -14.09 4.82 7.01
C LEU A 123 -15.31 4.00 7.43
N GLY A 124 -16.34 3.93 6.60
CA GLY A 124 -17.55 3.14 6.87
C GLY A 124 -17.30 1.62 6.94
N LEU A 125 -18.12 0.90 7.71
CA LEU A 125 -17.93 -0.54 7.98
C LEU A 125 -17.85 -1.40 6.72
N LYS A 126 -18.68 -1.11 5.71
CA LYS A 126 -18.64 -1.81 4.42
C LYS A 126 -17.25 -1.73 3.76
N ALA A 127 -16.69 -0.51 3.71
CA ALA A 127 -15.36 -0.30 3.13
C ALA A 127 -14.26 -0.98 3.96
N ARG A 128 -14.42 -1.03 5.28
CA ARG A 128 -13.50 -1.78 6.16
C ARG A 128 -13.50 -3.28 5.84
N VAL A 129 -14.66 -3.89 5.63
CA VAL A 129 -14.78 -5.30 5.24
C VAL A 129 -14.11 -5.54 3.89
N ILE A 130 -14.35 -4.66 2.90
CA ILE A 130 -13.70 -4.76 1.58
C ILE A 130 -12.17 -4.73 1.73
N HIS A 131 -11.62 -3.75 2.46
CA HIS A 131 -10.18 -3.66 2.68
C HIS A 131 -9.58 -4.83 3.45
N PHE A 132 -10.34 -5.41 4.39
CA PHE A 132 -9.94 -6.64 5.06
C PHE A 132 -9.74 -7.76 4.03
N PHE A 133 -10.73 -8.02 3.17
CA PHE A 133 -10.64 -9.09 2.17
C PHE A 133 -9.56 -8.84 1.14
N GLU A 134 -9.45 -7.61 0.60
CA GLU A 134 -8.38 -7.23 -0.34
C GLU A 134 -6.98 -7.57 0.21
N ARG A 135 -6.76 -7.34 1.51
CA ARG A 135 -5.50 -7.66 2.18
C ARG A 135 -5.36 -9.14 2.52
N TYR A 136 -6.44 -9.80 2.94
CA TYR A 136 -6.41 -11.16 3.46
C TYR A 136 -6.31 -12.20 2.35
N THR A 137 -6.99 -11.97 1.23
CA THR A 137 -6.94 -12.84 0.05
C THR A 137 -5.82 -12.45 -0.90
N GLN A 138 -5.30 -11.22 -0.79
CA GLN A 138 -4.39 -10.60 -1.76
C GLN A 138 -4.96 -10.57 -3.18
N GLN A 139 -6.28 -10.65 -3.32
CA GLN A 139 -6.98 -10.66 -4.59
C GLN A 139 -7.96 -9.49 -4.65
N ASN A 140 -8.05 -8.85 -5.82
CA ASN A 140 -9.08 -7.84 -6.08
C ASN A 140 -10.38 -8.50 -6.57
N GLN A 141 -10.81 -9.60 -5.94
CA GLN A 141 -12.00 -10.32 -6.38
C GLN A 141 -13.23 -9.90 -5.59
N HIS A 142 -14.27 -9.45 -6.31
CA HIS A 142 -15.58 -9.12 -5.73
C HIS A 142 -16.35 -10.31 -5.14
N ARG A 143 -15.76 -11.52 -5.11
CA ARG A 143 -16.41 -12.77 -4.68
C ARG A 143 -16.03 -13.22 -3.27
N ASP A 144 -15.10 -12.55 -2.61
CA ASP A 144 -14.59 -12.95 -1.29
C ASP A 144 -15.59 -12.70 -0.15
N HIS A 145 -16.60 -11.85 -0.40
CA HIS A 145 -17.72 -11.65 0.50
C HIS A 145 -18.95 -11.14 -0.24
N TYR A 146 -20.13 -11.44 0.29
CA TYR A 146 -21.38 -10.85 -0.16
C TYR A 146 -22.39 -10.76 0.97
N VAL A 147 -23.37 -9.86 0.83
CA VAL A 147 -24.42 -9.69 1.83
C VAL A 147 -25.77 -10.13 1.26
N GLN A 148 -26.43 -11.04 1.98
CA GLN A 148 -27.80 -11.43 1.73
C GLN A 148 -28.70 -10.74 2.74
N THR A 149 -29.73 -10.04 2.28
CA THR A 149 -30.71 -9.38 3.16
C THR A 149 -32.08 -9.97 2.93
N ARG A 150 -32.72 -10.42 4.02
CA ARG A 150 -34.10 -10.90 4.03
C ARG A 150 -34.97 -9.87 4.75
N ASN A 151 -36.18 -9.66 4.23
CA ASN A 151 -37.20 -8.86 4.89
C ASN A 151 -38.32 -9.75 5.44
N PHE A 152 -38.93 -9.33 6.53
CA PHE A 152 -40.09 -9.98 7.12
C PHE A 152 -40.98 -8.95 7.81
N SER A 153 -42.26 -9.27 7.94
CA SER A 153 -43.28 -8.38 8.49
C SER A 153 -43.88 -9.00 9.74
N ASP A 154 -43.95 -8.25 10.84
CA ASP A 154 -44.43 -8.77 12.14
C ASP A 154 -45.63 -7.97 12.71
N GLY A 155 -46.57 -7.56 11.85
CA GLY A 155 -47.75 -6.76 12.24
C GLY A 155 -47.46 -5.35 12.78
N ARG A 156 -46.24 -5.09 13.28
CA ARG A 156 -45.72 -3.81 13.80
C ARG A 156 -44.90 -3.03 12.77
N GLY A 157 -44.57 -3.66 11.65
CA GLY A 157 -43.78 -3.07 10.58
C GLY A 157 -42.94 -4.09 9.81
N THR A 158 -42.20 -3.59 8.84
CA THR A 158 -41.22 -4.36 8.04
C THR A 158 -39.86 -4.30 8.72
N TRP A 159 -39.26 -5.47 8.89
CA TRP A 159 -37.93 -5.67 9.45
C TRP A 159 -37.02 -6.29 8.41
N TYR A 160 -35.73 -6.00 8.53
CA TYR A 160 -34.67 -6.51 7.68
C TYR A 160 -33.63 -7.21 8.55
N ARG A 161 -33.11 -8.33 8.06
CA ARG A 161 -31.98 -9.04 8.64
C ARG A 161 -31.00 -9.36 7.54
N SER A 162 -29.73 -9.04 7.76
CA SER A 162 -28.66 -9.26 6.80
C SER A 162 -27.67 -10.29 7.30
N GLU A 163 -27.11 -11.04 6.37
CA GLU A 163 -26.12 -12.09 6.56
C GLU A 163 -24.94 -11.77 5.65
N LEU A 164 -23.76 -11.55 6.23
CA LEU A 164 -22.51 -11.43 5.49
C LEU A 164 -21.93 -12.83 5.33
N VAL A 165 -21.84 -13.31 4.10
CA VAL A 165 -21.22 -14.59 3.77
C VAL A 165 -19.80 -14.35 3.28
N THR A 166 -18.86 -15.16 3.79
CA THR A 166 -17.42 -14.99 3.54
C THR A 166 -16.80 -16.30 3.08
N PRO A 167 -16.86 -16.64 1.78
CA PRO A 167 -16.27 -17.87 1.24
C PRO A 167 -14.81 -18.06 1.63
N SER A 168 -14.02 -17.00 1.58
CA SER A 168 -12.57 -17.01 1.86
C SER A 168 -12.24 -17.08 3.36
N LEU A 169 -13.24 -17.24 4.23
CA LEU A 169 -13.10 -17.55 5.65
C LEU A 169 -13.90 -18.83 5.96
N ASP A 170 -13.62 -19.92 5.26
CA ASP A 170 -14.26 -21.23 5.45
C ASP A 170 -15.80 -21.18 5.32
N GLY A 171 -16.31 -20.35 4.40
CA GLY A 171 -17.74 -20.21 4.16
C GLY A 171 -18.54 -19.67 5.36
N ARG A 172 -17.90 -19.02 6.33
CA ARG A 172 -18.57 -18.49 7.52
C ARG A 172 -19.64 -17.45 7.17
N VAL A 173 -20.65 -17.36 8.03
CA VAL A 173 -21.79 -16.45 7.90
C VAL A 173 -21.94 -15.62 9.16
N PHE A 174 -21.90 -14.30 9.01
CA PHE A 174 -22.05 -13.34 10.09
C PHE A 174 -23.42 -12.69 10.01
N VAL A 175 -24.24 -12.96 11.02
CA VAL A 175 -25.64 -12.57 10.99
C VAL A 175 -25.85 -11.31 11.82
N GLY A 176 -26.36 -10.25 11.17
CA GLY A 176 -26.72 -9.00 11.81
C GLY A 176 -28.02 -9.10 12.62
N GLN A 177 -28.25 -8.07 13.44
CA GLN A 177 -29.50 -7.88 14.19
C GLN A 177 -30.64 -7.46 13.25
N ASN A 178 -31.87 -7.67 13.72
CA ASN A 178 -33.06 -7.22 13.02
C ASN A 178 -33.15 -5.68 13.08
N GLN A 179 -33.31 -5.04 11.92
CA GLN A 179 -33.34 -3.58 11.81
C GLN A 179 -34.52 -3.13 10.95
N THR A 180 -34.96 -1.89 11.15
CA THR A 180 -36.09 -1.30 10.39
C THR A 180 -35.68 -0.79 9.00
N SER A 181 -34.39 -0.73 8.71
CA SER A 181 -33.83 -0.33 7.43
C SER A 181 -32.82 -1.37 6.95
N ARG A 182 -32.82 -1.63 5.64
CA ARG A 182 -31.86 -2.52 4.98
C ARG A 182 -30.41 -2.10 5.26
N GLY A 183 -30.08 -0.82 5.11
CA GLY A 183 -28.69 -0.36 5.31
C GLY A 183 -28.18 -0.61 6.73
N LYS A 184 -29.04 -0.39 7.74
CA LYS A 184 -28.71 -0.69 9.14
C LYS A 184 -28.57 -2.19 9.42
N ALA A 185 -29.37 -3.03 8.76
CA ALA A 185 -29.23 -4.48 8.86
C ALA A 185 -27.87 -4.95 8.31
N GLU A 186 -27.46 -4.40 7.15
CA GLU A 186 -26.16 -4.69 6.54
C GLU A 186 -25.01 -4.21 7.45
N GLU A 187 -25.08 -2.98 7.98
CA GLU A 187 -24.12 -2.47 8.96
C GLU A 187 -24.02 -3.36 10.19
N SER A 188 -25.14 -3.87 10.70
CA SER A 188 -25.15 -4.79 11.84
C SER A 188 -24.46 -6.12 11.54
N ALA A 189 -24.59 -6.64 10.31
CA ALA A 189 -23.85 -7.84 9.89
C ALA A 189 -22.34 -7.56 9.81
N TYR A 190 -21.92 -6.40 9.29
CA TYR A 190 -20.51 -5.98 9.30
C TYR A 190 -19.97 -5.75 10.71
N GLN A 191 -20.80 -5.28 11.66
CA GLN A 191 -20.39 -5.19 13.08
C GLN A 191 -20.15 -6.58 13.67
N ALA A 192 -21.05 -7.53 13.42
CA ALA A 192 -20.89 -8.92 13.87
C ALA A 192 -19.59 -9.55 13.33
N PHE A 193 -19.24 -9.24 12.07
CA PHE A 193 -17.96 -9.65 11.47
C PHE A 193 -16.75 -9.15 12.27
N PHE A 194 -16.68 -7.85 12.61
CA PHE A 194 -15.54 -7.30 13.36
C PHE A 194 -15.53 -7.63 14.85
N GLN A 195 -16.61 -8.21 15.38
CA GLN A 195 -16.66 -8.74 16.74
C GLN A 195 -16.17 -10.18 16.82
N ASP A 196 -16.00 -10.85 15.68
CA ASP A 196 -15.56 -12.23 15.65
C ASP A 196 -14.08 -12.38 16.06
N PRO A 197 -13.76 -13.28 17.02
CA PRO A 197 -12.38 -13.44 17.50
C PRO A 197 -11.36 -13.82 16.42
N GLN A 198 -11.77 -14.62 15.43
CA GLN A 198 -10.88 -15.01 14.33
C GLN A 198 -10.61 -13.83 13.42
N VAL A 199 -11.63 -13.05 13.09
CA VAL A 199 -11.49 -11.83 12.28
C VAL A 199 -10.60 -10.80 12.99
N ILE A 200 -10.76 -10.62 14.30
CA ILE A 200 -9.90 -9.74 15.11
C ILE A 200 -8.45 -10.21 15.04
N THR A 201 -8.20 -11.50 15.25
CA THR A 201 -6.85 -12.09 15.18
C THR A 201 -6.22 -11.90 13.80
N ILE A 202 -6.97 -12.16 12.72
CA ILE A 202 -6.47 -11.94 11.35
C ILE A 202 -6.21 -10.45 11.12
N THR A 203 -7.09 -9.56 11.59
CA THR A 203 -6.94 -8.10 11.45
C THR A 203 -5.67 -7.59 12.12
N GLU A 204 -5.30 -8.13 13.27
CA GLU A 204 -4.07 -7.78 13.99
C GLU A 204 -2.81 -8.29 13.29
N TRP A 205 -2.91 -9.45 12.64
CA TRP A 205 -1.77 -10.19 12.07
C TRP A 205 -1.80 -10.28 10.54
N ILE A 206 -2.48 -9.38 9.85
CA ILE A 206 -2.45 -9.39 8.38
C ILE A 206 -1.11 -8.85 7.88
N PRO A 207 -0.43 -9.50 6.91
CA PRO A 207 0.86 -9.02 6.46
C PRO A 207 0.72 -7.71 5.66
N PRO A 208 1.80 -6.93 5.49
CA PRO A 208 1.81 -5.73 4.66
C PRO A 208 1.30 -6.00 3.24
N PRO A 209 0.76 -4.98 2.54
CA PRO A 209 0.34 -5.14 1.14
C PRO A 209 1.50 -5.64 0.28
N ALA A 210 1.26 -6.61 -0.61
CA ALA A 210 2.27 -7.13 -1.52
C ALA A 210 2.97 -6.02 -2.33
N ARG A 211 2.24 -4.97 -2.70
CA ARG A 211 2.79 -3.78 -3.36
C ARG A 211 3.86 -3.06 -2.53
N LYS A 212 3.68 -2.95 -1.20
CA LYS A 212 4.67 -2.33 -0.29
C LYS A 212 5.92 -3.18 -0.15
N VAL A 213 5.75 -4.50 0.00
CA VAL A 213 6.87 -5.47 0.05
C VAL A 213 7.69 -5.38 -1.24
N ARG A 214 7.04 -5.49 -2.40
CA ARG A 214 7.67 -5.36 -3.73
C ARG A 214 8.40 -4.03 -3.90
N ARG A 215 7.78 -2.92 -3.49
CA ARG A 215 8.41 -1.59 -3.54
C ARG A 215 9.68 -1.54 -2.69
N TRP A 216 9.65 -2.10 -1.48
CA TRP A 216 10.82 -2.13 -0.62
C TRP A 216 11.97 -2.94 -1.25
N VAL A 217 11.69 -4.13 -1.77
CA VAL A 217 12.68 -4.99 -2.47
C VAL A 217 13.30 -4.22 -3.64
N ASN A 218 12.46 -3.59 -4.48
CA ASN A 218 12.93 -2.79 -5.61
C ASN A 218 13.83 -1.62 -5.16
N CYS A 219 13.50 -0.96 -4.05
CA CYS A 219 14.34 0.12 -3.51
C CYS A 219 15.72 -0.38 -3.08
N GLN A 220 15.82 -1.55 -2.44
CA GLN A 220 17.12 -2.15 -2.08
C GLN A 220 17.95 -2.51 -3.31
N LEU A 221 17.29 -3.03 -4.36
CA LEU A 221 17.96 -3.45 -5.59
C LEU A 221 18.40 -2.29 -6.50
N ARG A 222 17.91 -1.06 -6.31
CA ARG A 222 18.29 0.09 -7.15
C ARG A 222 19.80 0.27 -7.24
N GLY A 223 20.51 0.10 -6.12
CA GLY A 223 21.97 0.21 -6.07
C GLY A 223 22.72 -0.97 -6.69
N TRP A 224 22.06 -2.11 -6.89
CA TRP A 224 22.68 -3.35 -7.37
C TRP A 224 22.26 -3.72 -8.79
N LYS A 225 21.26 -3.03 -9.35
CA LYS A 225 20.67 -3.40 -10.64
C LYS A 225 21.71 -3.51 -11.76
N GLY A 226 22.67 -2.58 -11.82
CA GLY A 226 23.76 -2.61 -12.80
C GLY A 226 24.66 -3.84 -12.62
N ASP A 227 25.07 -4.12 -11.38
CA ASP A 227 25.95 -5.24 -11.04
C ASP A 227 25.29 -6.60 -11.30
N LEU A 228 23.98 -6.72 -11.00
CA LEU A 228 23.21 -7.93 -11.26
C LEU A 228 23.09 -8.20 -12.76
N ILE A 229 22.84 -7.17 -13.57
CA ILE A 229 22.80 -7.27 -15.03
C ILE A 229 24.18 -7.66 -15.58
N ALA A 230 25.25 -7.06 -15.05
CA ALA A 230 26.63 -7.40 -15.45
C ALA A 230 27.00 -8.86 -15.13
N ARG A 231 26.35 -9.46 -14.13
CA ARG A 231 26.50 -10.88 -13.73
C ARG A 231 25.52 -11.82 -14.45
N ASP A 232 24.75 -11.34 -15.44
CA ASP A 232 23.68 -12.10 -16.13
C ASP A 232 22.60 -12.63 -15.18
N ILE A 233 22.34 -11.92 -14.07
CA ILE A 233 21.32 -12.29 -13.08
C ILE A 233 19.98 -11.62 -13.43
N ASN A 234 18.92 -12.42 -13.48
CA ASN A 234 17.58 -11.92 -13.73
C ASN A 234 17.00 -11.21 -12.49
N VAL A 235 17.01 -9.87 -12.52
CA VAL A 235 16.51 -9.01 -11.45
C VAL A 235 15.04 -9.30 -11.12
N SER A 236 14.21 -9.67 -12.10
CA SER A 236 12.80 -9.99 -11.85
C SER A 236 12.63 -11.24 -10.99
N LEU A 237 13.46 -12.26 -11.22
CA LEU A 237 13.45 -13.48 -10.41
C LEU A 237 13.93 -13.18 -8.99
N VAL A 238 14.99 -12.37 -8.84
CA VAL A 238 15.49 -11.92 -7.53
C VAL A 238 14.40 -11.19 -6.74
N VAL A 239 13.61 -10.33 -7.39
CA VAL A 239 12.50 -9.62 -6.74
C VAL A 239 11.45 -10.60 -6.23
N GLU A 240 11.05 -11.57 -7.05
CA GLU A 240 10.03 -12.54 -6.66
C GLU A 240 10.51 -13.49 -5.56
N GLU A 241 11.76 -13.96 -5.62
CA GLU A 241 12.36 -14.80 -4.59
C GLU A 241 12.46 -14.05 -3.24
N ALA A 242 12.96 -12.80 -3.26
CA ALA A 242 13.02 -11.98 -2.06
C ALA A 242 11.64 -11.67 -1.48
N LYS A 243 10.65 -11.42 -2.34
CA LYS A 243 9.24 -11.23 -1.93
C LYS A 243 8.72 -12.48 -1.23
N GLN A 244 8.93 -13.65 -1.82
CA GLN A 244 8.49 -14.94 -1.24
C GLN A 244 9.15 -15.22 0.10
N GLU A 245 10.46 -14.98 0.22
CA GLU A 245 11.20 -15.17 1.47
C GLU A 245 10.67 -14.25 2.58
N LEU A 246 10.44 -12.96 2.28
CA LEU A 246 9.85 -12.02 3.24
C LEU A 246 8.45 -12.47 3.65
N PHE A 247 7.63 -12.93 2.72
CA PHE A 247 6.32 -13.49 3.05
C PHE A 247 6.40 -14.77 3.89
N SER A 248 7.41 -15.62 3.66
CA SER A 248 7.67 -16.78 4.54
C SER A 248 8.02 -16.32 5.95
N GLN A 249 8.91 -15.34 6.11
CA GLN A 249 9.24 -14.79 7.42
C GLN A 249 8.03 -14.16 8.12
N LEU A 250 7.17 -13.45 7.39
CA LEU A 250 5.94 -12.88 7.94
C LEU A 250 4.99 -13.99 8.41
N ARG A 251 4.81 -15.05 7.62
CA ARG A 251 4.02 -16.22 7.99
C ARG A 251 4.58 -16.88 9.24
N ASP A 252 5.89 -17.12 9.28
CA ASP A 252 6.58 -17.74 10.42
C ASP A 252 6.52 -16.84 11.66
N GLY A 253 6.43 -15.52 11.46
CA GLY A 253 6.15 -14.51 12.49
C GLY A 253 4.70 -14.42 12.93
N GLY A 254 3.81 -15.30 12.44
CA GLY A 254 2.42 -15.40 12.86
C GLY A 254 1.42 -14.63 12.00
N CYS A 255 1.85 -14.01 10.89
CA CYS A 255 0.92 -13.33 10.00
C CYS A 255 -0.06 -14.30 9.33
N ARG A 256 -1.23 -13.79 8.94
CA ARG A 256 -2.36 -14.58 8.43
C ARG A 256 -2.81 -14.11 7.04
N LEU A 257 -2.97 -15.05 6.12
CA LEU A 257 -3.56 -14.87 4.80
C LEU A 257 -4.49 -16.04 4.51
N ALA A 258 -5.46 -15.84 3.62
CA ALA A 258 -6.39 -16.89 3.19
C ALA A 258 -5.63 -18.12 2.70
N GLN A 259 -4.59 -17.92 1.87
CA GLN A 259 -3.77 -19.01 1.34
C GLN A 259 -3.04 -19.81 2.42
N TRP A 260 -2.57 -19.15 3.47
CA TRP A 260 -1.84 -19.81 4.57
C TRP A 260 -2.78 -20.53 5.53
N ASP A 261 -4.00 -20.03 5.65
CA ASP A 261 -5.05 -20.62 6.47
C ASP A 261 -5.80 -21.77 5.76
N GLY A 262 -5.50 -22.02 4.48
CA GLY A 262 -6.17 -23.06 3.68
C GLY A 262 -7.52 -22.63 3.10
N ASN A 263 -7.79 -21.31 3.03
CA ASN A 263 -9.06 -20.72 2.60
C ASN A 263 -8.99 -20.05 1.21
N ALA A 264 -7.94 -20.32 0.41
CA ALA A 264 -7.73 -19.71 -0.91
C ALA A 264 -8.22 -20.58 -2.06
#